data_AF-A0AA37B5U4-F1
#
_entry.id   AF-A0AA37B5U4-F1
#
_cell.length_a   1.000
_cell.length_b   1.000
_cell.length_c   1.000
_cell.angle_alpha   90.00
_cell.angle_beta   90.00
_cell.angle_gamma   90.00
#
_symmetry.space_group_name_H-M   'P 1'
#
loop_
_entity.id
_entity.type
_entity.pdbx_description
1 polymer ?
#
loop_
_entity_poly.entity_id
_entity_poly.type
_entity_poly.pdbx_seq_one_letter_code
_entity_poly.pdbx_strand_id
1 'polypeptide(L)'
;MNYFWVNVGVSFKEVLQEGFLWAPAPYINDKKKLVSSAGWKHVPEMKKGDIVFCNKDKTLIYVGVVKEDGYSALRPDSRKFDAWKRDGYKVEIDVFKLIGGVSTDTFKDFFYRSFNDNCDPKVINSKGDFCEQYLAKLPEEAGIYLLSLIEVYRDQVVKASETLIENDYRSYALPYKAGFSWLLEKENLAVKKVDKTLKEQGWTGIPQEIVSFFVGSPLKKNAETTVTLCVDGKEYVTSVKRRPDGRHKLALTKVKSKLKMSHLIVDTDKVWFERDIEKRRYFYVYTYSIKPSNSVPPKPSLKSKPGSTTRKTNSEARIGQDYFKAAVSEVCKGRCVVTGVKDQTPSILIGSHTKSWADSNDEERMDGHNGLLLAPHIDKLFDRHLISFSESGYMLVSKNLDESVLLAWGINPNKQLLLTPKQHDYMSFHRAKFREKCL
;
A
#
# COMPACT_ATOMS: atom_id res chain seq x y z
N MET A 1 13.22 -11.78 4.77
CA MET A 1 14.01 -11.91 3.53
C MET A 1 14.84 -13.16 3.65
N ASN A 2 14.71 -14.11 2.74
CA ASN A 2 15.53 -15.33 2.65
C ASN A 2 16.55 -15.20 1.50
N TYR A 3 17.51 -16.12 1.49
CA TYR A 3 18.59 -16.15 0.51
C TYR A 3 18.68 -17.51 -0.18
N PHE A 4 18.97 -17.49 -1.47
CA PHE A 4 19.06 -18.69 -2.28
C PHE A 4 20.25 -18.65 -3.23
N TRP A 5 20.82 -19.81 -3.53
CA TRP A 5 21.82 -20.02 -4.55
C TRP A 5 21.21 -20.75 -5.73
N VAL A 6 21.48 -20.28 -6.95
CA VAL A 6 21.02 -20.90 -8.19
C VAL A 6 22.18 -21.12 -9.13
N ASN A 7 22.30 -22.34 -9.64
CA ASN A 7 23.18 -22.66 -10.76
C ASN A 7 22.40 -22.49 -12.07
N VAL A 8 22.71 -21.44 -12.80
CA VAL A 8 21.88 -20.97 -13.92
C VAL A 8 22.07 -21.83 -15.18
N GLY A 9 23.26 -22.39 -15.41
CA GLY A 9 23.54 -23.37 -16.47
C GLY A 9 22.79 -23.11 -17.80
N VAL A 10 21.99 -24.10 -18.24
CA VAL A 10 21.16 -24.04 -19.45
C VAL A 10 19.96 -23.08 -19.36
N SER A 11 19.55 -22.70 -18.15
CA SER A 11 18.46 -21.76 -17.89
C SER A 11 18.89 -20.28 -17.95
N PHE A 12 20.10 -20.01 -18.44
CA PHE A 12 20.66 -18.66 -18.59
C PHE A 12 19.77 -17.69 -19.36
N LYS A 13 19.14 -18.18 -20.44
CA LYS A 13 18.24 -17.36 -21.25
C LYS A 13 16.99 -16.93 -20.45
N GLU A 14 16.43 -17.85 -19.66
CA GLU A 14 15.22 -17.61 -18.85
C GLU A 14 15.47 -16.60 -17.74
N VAL A 15 16.60 -16.75 -17.03
CA VAL A 15 16.98 -15.84 -15.96
C VAL A 15 17.24 -14.43 -16.50
N LEU A 16 17.89 -14.31 -17.67
CA LEU A 16 18.36 -13.00 -18.14
C LEU A 16 17.46 -12.27 -19.11
N GLN A 17 16.83 -13.00 -20.02
CA GLN A 17 15.98 -12.39 -21.03
C GLN A 17 14.53 -12.34 -20.56
N GLU A 18 14.12 -13.32 -19.75
CA GLU A 18 12.71 -13.52 -19.39
C GLU A 18 12.43 -13.25 -17.89
N GLY A 19 13.48 -13.11 -17.06
CA GLY A 19 13.36 -12.65 -15.66
C GLY A 19 12.65 -13.64 -14.73
N PHE A 20 12.92 -14.95 -14.85
CA PHE A 20 12.30 -15.93 -13.96
C PHE A 20 13.17 -17.17 -13.69
N LEU A 21 12.80 -17.92 -12.64
CA LEU A 21 13.27 -19.28 -12.38
C LEU A 21 12.10 -20.25 -12.50
N TRP A 22 12.37 -21.44 -13.05
CA TRP A 22 11.39 -22.52 -13.11
C TRP A 22 12.00 -23.87 -12.78
N ALA A 23 11.29 -24.67 -12.00
CA ALA A 23 11.62 -26.07 -11.70
C ALA A 23 10.41 -26.98 -11.88
N PRO A 24 10.59 -28.22 -12.39
CA PRO A 24 9.50 -29.17 -12.53
C PRO A 24 9.00 -29.64 -11.15
N ALA A 25 7.71 -29.98 -11.07
CA ALA A 25 7.19 -30.70 -9.92
C ALA A 25 7.74 -32.14 -9.92
N PRO A 26 7.89 -32.81 -8.76
CA PRO A 26 8.27 -34.22 -8.72
C PRO A 26 7.31 -35.06 -9.59
N TYR A 27 7.87 -35.94 -10.43
CA TYR A 27 7.08 -36.72 -11.39
C TYR A 27 7.62 -38.14 -11.52
N ILE A 28 6.80 -39.04 -12.05
CA ILE A 28 7.20 -40.43 -12.33
C ILE A 28 7.62 -40.52 -13.80
N ASN A 29 8.82 -41.03 -14.07
CA ASN A 29 9.29 -41.23 -15.44
C ASN A 29 8.75 -42.54 -16.06
N ASP A 30 9.02 -42.75 -17.35
CA ASP A 30 8.57 -43.94 -18.09
C ASP A 30 9.07 -45.27 -17.50
N LYS A 31 10.14 -45.22 -16.70
CA LYS A 31 10.69 -46.36 -15.95
C LYS A 31 10.04 -46.53 -14.57
N LYS A 32 8.91 -45.87 -14.31
CA LYS A 32 8.16 -45.85 -13.04
C LYS A 32 8.98 -45.39 -11.83
N LYS A 33 10.06 -44.61 -12.03
CA LYS A 33 10.86 -44.05 -10.95
C LYS A 33 10.46 -42.60 -10.66
N LEU A 34 10.34 -42.26 -9.38
CA LEU A 34 10.17 -40.87 -8.95
C LEU A 34 11.43 -40.08 -9.32
N VAL A 35 11.24 -39.03 -10.12
CA VAL A 35 12.27 -38.06 -10.47
C VAL A 35 11.97 -36.79 -9.70
N SER A 36 12.93 -36.40 -8.86
CA SER A 36 12.95 -35.17 -8.11
C SER A 36 14.40 -34.73 -7.95
N SER A 37 14.65 -33.42 -7.91
CA SER A 37 15.91 -32.86 -7.44
C SER A 37 15.65 -32.18 -6.10
N ALA A 38 16.57 -32.37 -5.15
CA ALA A 38 16.46 -31.81 -3.81
C ALA A 38 16.22 -30.28 -3.81
N GLY A 39 16.80 -29.56 -4.78
CA GLY A 39 16.65 -28.12 -4.92
C GLY A 39 15.30 -27.63 -5.47
N TRP A 40 14.54 -28.47 -6.18
CA TRP A 40 13.30 -28.04 -6.86
C TRP A 40 12.21 -27.61 -5.88
N LYS A 41 12.21 -28.21 -4.67
CA LYS A 41 11.22 -27.92 -3.62
C LYS A 41 11.24 -26.47 -3.15
N HIS A 42 12.36 -25.76 -3.33
CA HIS A 42 12.52 -24.39 -2.84
C HIS A 42 11.97 -23.32 -3.78
N VAL A 43 11.79 -23.60 -5.08
CA VAL A 43 11.18 -22.63 -6.01
C VAL A 43 9.80 -22.15 -5.53
N PRO A 44 8.86 -23.02 -5.11
CA PRO A 44 7.59 -22.56 -4.55
C PRO A 44 7.68 -21.98 -3.13
N GLU A 45 8.80 -22.15 -2.41
CA GLU A 45 9.00 -21.59 -1.07
C GLU A 45 9.44 -20.13 -1.10
N MET A 46 10.06 -19.69 -2.20
CA MET A 46 10.53 -18.33 -2.38
C MET A 46 9.41 -17.32 -2.19
N LYS A 47 9.71 -16.27 -1.43
CA LYS A 47 8.82 -15.16 -1.13
C LYS A 47 9.28 -13.90 -1.82
N LYS A 48 8.33 -13.01 -2.09
CA LYS A 48 8.61 -11.66 -2.55
C LYS A 48 9.68 -10.99 -1.67
N GLY A 49 10.66 -10.37 -2.31
CA GLY A 49 11.82 -9.76 -1.66
C GLY A 49 12.95 -10.71 -1.33
N ASP A 50 12.80 -12.02 -1.48
CA ASP A 50 13.93 -12.93 -1.28
C ASP A 50 15.04 -12.70 -2.32
N ILE A 51 16.29 -12.92 -1.93
CA ILE A 51 17.47 -12.66 -2.74
C ILE A 51 18.03 -13.97 -3.31
N VAL A 52 18.39 -13.95 -4.59
CA VAL A 52 18.90 -15.11 -5.32
C VAL A 52 20.27 -14.82 -5.91
N PHE A 53 21.28 -15.58 -5.52
CA PHE A 53 22.64 -15.52 -6.08
C PHE A 53 22.75 -16.46 -7.28
N CYS A 54 23.06 -15.91 -8.44
CA CYS A 54 23.08 -16.63 -9.70
C CYS A 54 24.51 -16.94 -10.15
N ASN A 55 24.91 -18.20 -9.96
CA ASN A 55 26.18 -18.73 -10.40
C ASN A 55 26.09 -19.33 -11.81
N LYS A 56 27.10 -19.06 -12.62
CA LYS A 56 27.35 -19.71 -13.90
C LYS A 56 28.84 -19.88 -14.08
N ASP A 57 29.25 -21.08 -14.47
CA ASP A 57 30.64 -21.38 -14.83
C ASP A 57 31.65 -20.89 -13.77
N LYS A 58 31.36 -21.21 -12.50
CA LYS A 58 32.18 -20.83 -11.32
C LYS A 58 32.31 -19.33 -11.09
N THR A 59 31.37 -18.54 -11.60
CA THR A 59 31.33 -17.10 -11.39
C THR A 59 29.94 -16.70 -10.94
N LEU A 60 29.86 -15.97 -9.83
CA LEU A 60 28.66 -15.25 -9.44
C LEU A 60 28.52 -14.04 -10.37
N ILE A 61 27.53 -14.09 -11.26
CA ILE A 61 27.40 -13.12 -12.35
C ILE A 61 26.15 -12.25 -12.23
N TYR A 62 25.14 -12.71 -11.48
CA TYR A 62 23.94 -11.93 -11.20
C TYR A 62 23.48 -12.13 -9.76
N VAL A 63 22.70 -11.14 -9.31
CA VAL A 63 21.85 -11.29 -8.13
C VAL A 63 20.43 -10.94 -8.54
N GLY A 64 19.48 -11.81 -8.21
CA GLY A 64 18.05 -11.64 -8.45
C GLY A 64 17.33 -11.24 -7.17
N VAL A 65 16.26 -10.46 -7.31
CA VAL A 65 15.30 -10.18 -6.23
C VAL A 65 13.95 -10.73 -6.65
N VAL A 66 13.34 -11.57 -5.81
CA VAL A 66 12.05 -12.20 -6.08
C VAL A 66 10.94 -11.16 -6.09
N LYS A 67 10.18 -11.10 -7.19
CA LYS A 67 9.12 -10.10 -7.40
C LYS A 67 7.81 -10.48 -6.74
N GLU A 68 7.51 -11.78 -6.71
CA GLU A 68 6.26 -12.36 -6.23
C GLU A 68 6.52 -13.74 -5.64
N ASP A 69 5.65 -14.20 -4.74
CA ASP A 69 5.72 -15.55 -4.17
C ASP A 69 5.75 -16.62 -5.27
N GLY A 70 6.56 -17.66 -5.05
CA GLY A 70 6.63 -18.82 -5.95
C GLY A 70 5.26 -19.46 -6.15
N TYR A 71 4.92 -19.76 -7.42
CA TYR A 71 3.60 -20.25 -7.81
C TYR A 71 3.69 -21.45 -8.75
N SER A 72 2.65 -22.29 -8.75
CA SER A 72 2.54 -23.40 -9.71
C SER A 72 2.34 -22.84 -11.12
N ALA A 73 3.17 -23.30 -12.05
CA ALA A 73 3.16 -22.83 -13.43
C ALA A 73 3.44 -23.99 -14.39
N LEU A 74 2.87 -23.89 -15.59
CA LEU A 74 3.27 -24.78 -16.66
C LEU A 74 4.71 -24.48 -17.08
N ARG A 75 5.35 -25.47 -17.68
CA ARG A 75 6.68 -25.33 -18.26
C ARG A 75 6.69 -24.20 -19.30
N PRO A 76 7.71 -23.32 -19.28
CA PRO A 76 7.89 -22.30 -20.31
C PRO A 76 8.09 -22.91 -21.70
N ASP A 77 7.54 -22.27 -22.73
CA ASP A 77 7.70 -22.67 -24.15
C ASP A 77 9.16 -22.64 -24.61
N SER A 78 10.01 -21.86 -23.92
CA SER A 78 11.45 -21.78 -24.15
C SER A 78 12.21 -23.06 -23.79
N ARG A 79 11.62 -24.00 -23.02
CA ARG A 79 12.23 -25.30 -22.68
C ARG A 79 11.80 -26.43 -23.62
N LYS A 80 12.75 -26.94 -24.41
CA LYS A 80 12.57 -28.15 -25.23
C LYS A 80 12.89 -29.42 -24.43
N PHE A 81 11.95 -29.95 -23.67
CA PHE A 81 12.02 -31.35 -23.19
C PHE A 81 10.62 -31.99 -23.16
N ASP A 82 10.52 -33.32 -23.17
CA ASP A 82 9.30 -34.14 -23.36
C ASP A 82 7.94 -33.54 -22.97
N ALA A 83 6.93 -33.82 -23.80
CA ALA A 83 5.53 -33.41 -23.64
C ALA A 83 4.90 -33.74 -22.26
N TRP A 84 5.49 -34.69 -21.52
CA TRP A 84 4.99 -35.17 -20.22
C TRP A 84 5.39 -34.31 -19.01
N LYS A 85 6.34 -33.38 -19.17
CA LYS A 85 6.90 -32.56 -18.07
C LYS A 85 6.27 -31.17 -18.04
N ARG A 86 4.94 -31.11 -17.96
CA ARG A 86 4.18 -29.85 -18.13
C ARG A 86 4.07 -29.05 -16.83
N ASP A 87 4.00 -29.69 -15.68
CA ASP A 87 3.71 -29.01 -14.42
C ASP A 87 4.98 -28.73 -13.60
N GLY A 88 5.06 -27.54 -13.03
CA GLY A 88 6.17 -27.12 -12.18
C GLY A 88 5.85 -25.88 -11.39
N TYR A 89 6.91 -25.21 -10.95
CA TYR A 89 6.85 -24.02 -10.14
C TYR A 89 7.70 -22.94 -10.80
N LYS A 90 7.18 -21.71 -10.80
CA LYS A 90 7.82 -20.52 -11.34
C LYS A 90 7.91 -19.44 -10.27
N VAL A 91 8.95 -18.63 -10.37
CA VAL A 91 9.09 -17.39 -9.62
C VAL A 91 9.71 -16.34 -10.54
N GLU A 92 9.18 -15.13 -10.49
CA GLU A 92 9.68 -14.00 -11.27
C GLU A 92 10.69 -13.22 -10.44
N ILE A 93 11.78 -12.80 -11.09
CA ILE A 93 12.90 -12.12 -10.44
C ILE A 93 13.31 -10.88 -11.23
N ASP A 94 13.61 -9.79 -10.54
CA ASP A 94 14.36 -8.66 -11.11
C ASP A 94 15.85 -8.96 -10.98
N VAL A 95 16.59 -8.87 -12.08
CA VAL A 95 17.98 -9.34 -12.16
C VAL A 95 18.96 -8.17 -12.25
N PHE A 96 19.97 -8.20 -11.37
CA PHE A 96 21.06 -7.24 -11.32
C PHE A 96 22.34 -7.91 -11.83
N LYS A 97 22.92 -7.35 -12.90
CA LYS A 97 24.18 -7.82 -13.48
C LYS A 97 25.37 -7.27 -12.72
N LEU A 98 26.24 -8.15 -12.23
CA LEU A 98 27.47 -7.78 -11.57
C LEU A 98 28.53 -7.48 -12.65
N ILE A 99 28.95 -6.22 -12.78
CA ILE A 99 30.09 -5.85 -13.63
C ILE A 99 31.34 -6.52 -13.07
N GLY A 100 32.03 -7.32 -13.88
CA GLY A 100 33.22 -8.08 -13.50
C GLY A 100 32.94 -9.47 -12.90
N GLY A 101 31.77 -9.67 -12.29
CA GLY A 101 31.44 -10.91 -11.58
C GLY A 101 32.34 -11.21 -10.38
N VAL A 102 31.98 -12.21 -9.58
CA VAL A 102 32.82 -12.69 -8.47
C VAL A 102 33.16 -14.16 -8.71
N SER A 103 34.44 -14.45 -8.94
CA SER A 103 34.90 -15.83 -9.10
C SER A 103 34.66 -16.61 -7.81
N THR A 104 34.06 -17.79 -7.92
CA THR A 104 33.75 -18.61 -6.74
C THR A 104 35.00 -19.12 -6.04
N ASP A 105 36.12 -19.25 -6.74
CA ASP A 105 37.40 -19.64 -6.14
C ASP A 105 37.88 -18.66 -5.06
N THR A 106 37.44 -17.40 -5.11
CA THR A 106 37.83 -16.37 -4.14
C THR A 106 37.18 -16.57 -2.76
N PHE A 107 36.05 -17.27 -2.68
CA PHE A 107 35.27 -17.40 -1.44
C PHE A 107 34.85 -18.83 -1.10
N LYS A 108 35.03 -19.81 -2.01
CA LYS A 108 34.51 -21.18 -1.84
C LYS A 108 34.96 -21.85 -0.55
N ASP A 109 36.21 -21.69 -0.14
CA ASP A 109 36.78 -22.41 1.01
C ASP A 109 36.20 -21.88 2.32
N PHE A 110 36.09 -20.54 2.42
CA PHE A 110 35.44 -19.90 3.56
C PHE A 110 33.95 -20.26 3.60
N PHE A 111 33.26 -20.14 2.47
CA PHE A 111 31.84 -20.48 2.38
C PHE A 111 31.57 -21.93 2.78
N TYR A 112 32.41 -22.87 2.31
CA TYR A 112 32.32 -24.28 2.64
C TYR A 112 32.39 -24.51 4.14
N ARG A 113 33.40 -23.94 4.81
CA ARG A 113 33.64 -24.14 6.25
C ARG A 113 32.61 -23.46 7.13
N SER A 114 32.13 -22.30 6.71
CA SER A 114 31.29 -21.45 7.56
C SER A 114 29.79 -21.70 7.39
N PHE A 115 29.34 -22.12 6.21
CA PHE A 115 27.90 -22.07 5.88
C PHE A 115 27.33 -23.32 5.21
N ASN A 116 28.15 -24.12 4.53
CA ASN A 116 27.66 -25.14 3.61
C ASN A 116 26.86 -26.27 4.27
N ASP A 117 27.12 -26.57 5.55
CA ASP A 117 26.36 -27.56 6.31
C ASP A 117 24.92 -27.12 6.62
N ASN A 118 24.65 -25.82 6.62
CA ASN A 118 23.32 -25.25 6.84
C ASN A 118 22.59 -24.89 5.54
N CYS A 119 23.17 -25.23 4.38
CA CYS A 119 22.53 -25.06 3.09
C CYS A 119 21.63 -26.27 2.79
N ASP A 120 20.46 -26.02 2.19
CA ASP A 120 19.53 -27.09 1.78
C ASP A 120 19.23 -26.97 0.29
N PRO A 121 19.67 -27.92 -0.54
CA PRO A 121 20.80 -28.84 -0.32
C PRO A 121 22.18 -28.13 -0.25
N LYS A 122 23.24 -28.87 0.12
CA LYS A 122 24.62 -28.35 0.21
C LYS A 122 25.11 -27.76 -1.11
N VAL A 123 25.57 -26.51 -1.13
CA VAL A 123 26.03 -25.80 -2.33
C VAL A 123 27.34 -26.37 -2.89
N ILE A 124 28.23 -26.81 -2.01
CA ILE A 124 29.55 -27.37 -2.34
C ILE A 124 29.62 -28.81 -1.81
N ASN A 125 30.15 -29.73 -2.62
CA ASN A 125 30.29 -31.14 -2.25
C ASN A 125 31.54 -31.39 -1.40
N SER A 126 31.70 -32.62 -0.89
CA SER A 126 32.84 -33.01 -0.05
C SER A 126 34.21 -32.98 -0.76
N LYS A 127 34.23 -32.87 -2.09
CA LYS A 127 35.45 -32.72 -2.89
C LYS A 127 35.85 -31.25 -3.10
N GLY A 128 35.03 -30.31 -2.61
CA GLY A 128 35.27 -28.87 -2.76
C GLY A 128 34.72 -28.27 -4.06
N ASP A 129 33.96 -29.04 -4.85
CA ASP A 129 33.32 -28.55 -6.07
C ASP A 129 31.89 -28.09 -5.80
N PHE A 130 31.44 -27.05 -6.51
CA PHE A 130 30.03 -26.64 -6.49
C PHE A 130 29.14 -27.75 -7.04
N CYS A 131 28.07 -28.07 -6.31
CA CYS A 131 27.07 -29.05 -6.72
C CYS A 131 26.33 -28.57 -7.98
N GLU A 132 25.99 -29.48 -8.88
CA GLU A 132 25.26 -29.18 -10.13
C GLU A 132 23.76 -28.96 -9.93
N GLN A 133 23.25 -29.19 -8.72
CA GLN A 133 21.83 -29.01 -8.43
C GLN A 133 21.37 -27.58 -8.74
N TYR A 134 20.14 -27.47 -9.20
CA TYR A 134 19.62 -26.21 -9.71
C TYR A 134 19.58 -25.10 -8.66
N LEU A 135 19.20 -25.44 -7.42
CA LEU A 135 18.87 -24.47 -6.39
C LEU A 135 19.19 -24.98 -4.99
N ALA A 136 19.62 -24.08 -4.12
CA ALA A 136 19.80 -24.31 -2.69
C ALA A 136 19.31 -23.10 -1.88
N LYS A 137 18.62 -23.36 -0.77
CA LYS A 137 18.33 -22.37 0.26
C LYS A 137 19.57 -22.16 1.13
N LEU A 138 19.88 -20.90 1.40
CA LEU A 138 21.04 -20.50 2.19
C LEU A 138 20.62 -20.08 3.60
N PRO A 139 21.48 -20.28 4.61
CA PRO A 139 21.32 -19.62 5.89
C PRO A 139 21.52 -18.10 5.73
N GLU A 140 20.95 -17.32 6.63
CA GLU A 140 20.96 -15.85 6.57
C GLU A 140 22.38 -15.28 6.54
N GLU A 141 23.27 -15.83 7.35
CA GLU A 141 24.67 -15.42 7.47
C GLU A 141 25.43 -15.60 6.15
N ALA A 142 25.14 -16.67 5.41
CA ALA A 142 25.72 -16.91 4.09
C ALA A 142 25.23 -15.88 3.07
N GLY A 143 23.95 -15.52 3.13
CA GLY A 143 23.37 -14.48 2.29
C GLY A 143 24.01 -13.11 2.53
N ILE A 144 24.15 -12.72 3.80
CA ILE A 144 24.80 -11.46 4.20
C ILE A 144 26.26 -11.43 3.75
N TYR A 145 26.98 -12.56 3.90
CA TYR A 145 28.35 -12.70 3.44
C TYR A 145 28.46 -12.55 1.91
N LEU A 146 27.63 -13.24 1.14
CA LEU A 146 27.65 -13.11 -0.33
C LEU A 146 27.30 -11.69 -0.78
N LEU A 147 26.38 -11.00 -0.07
CA LEU A 147 26.09 -9.58 -0.32
C LEU A 147 27.31 -8.68 -0.05
N SER A 148 28.15 -8.98 0.94
CA SER A 148 29.35 -8.17 1.20
C SER A 148 30.43 -8.35 0.12
N LEU A 149 30.40 -9.45 -0.64
CA LEU A 149 31.31 -9.66 -1.78
C LEU A 149 30.94 -8.81 -3.00
N ILE A 150 29.73 -8.24 -3.03
CA ILE A 150 29.20 -7.43 -4.14
C ILE A 150 28.88 -6.00 -3.71
N GLU A 151 29.75 -5.40 -2.90
CA GLU A 151 29.54 -4.12 -2.20
C GLU A 151 28.94 -3.02 -3.09
N VAL A 152 29.43 -2.86 -4.32
CA VAL A 152 28.92 -1.88 -5.32
C VAL A 152 27.42 -2.04 -5.63
N TYR A 153 26.92 -3.27 -5.59
CA TYR A 153 25.51 -3.60 -5.90
C TYR A 153 24.68 -3.87 -4.65
N ARG A 154 25.32 -4.00 -3.48
CA ARG A 154 24.67 -4.38 -2.22
C ARG A 154 23.49 -3.47 -1.90
N ASP A 155 23.73 -2.18 -1.86
CA ASP A 155 22.71 -1.19 -1.49
C ASP A 155 21.57 -1.18 -2.52
N GLN A 156 21.88 -1.36 -3.80
CA GLN A 156 20.86 -1.42 -4.86
C GLN A 156 19.97 -2.66 -4.72
N VAL A 157 20.56 -3.83 -4.49
CA VAL A 157 19.85 -5.11 -4.36
C VAL A 157 19.02 -5.13 -3.07
N VAL A 158 19.62 -4.72 -1.95
CA VAL A 158 18.93 -4.65 -0.65
C VAL A 158 17.79 -3.64 -0.73
N LYS A 159 18.03 -2.44 -1.27
CA LYS A 159 16.97 -1.45 -1.47
C LYS A 159 15.87 -1.99 -2.39
N ALA A 160 16.18 -2.71 -3.46
CA ALA A 160 15.17 -3.31 -4.33
C ALA A 160 14.34 -4.38 -3.63
N SER A 161 14.97 -5.22 -2.81
CA SER A 161 14.29 -6.20 -1.96
C SER A 161 13.39 -5.53 -0.93
N GLU A 162 13.94 -4.59 -0.15
CA GLU A 162 13.21 -3.80 0.85
C GLU A 162 12.07 -3.05 0.19
N THR A 163 12.30 -2.41 -0.97
CA THR A 163 11.29 -1.73 -1.77
C THR A 163 10.20 -2.71 -2.22
N LEU A 164 10.49 -3.96 -2.57
CA LEU A 164 9.47 -4.95 -2.94
C LEU A 164 8.69 -5.47 -1.72
N ILE A 165 9.35 -5.60 -0.58
CA ILE A 165 8.73 -5.96 0.71
C ILE A 165 7.83 -4.81 1.20
N GLU A 166 8.31 -3.58 1.13
CA GLU A 166 7.57 -2.34 1.40
C GLU A 166 6.46 -2.11 0.36
N ASN A 167 6.69 -2.45 -0.92
CA ASN A 167 5.67 -2.40 -1.99
C ASN A 167 4.74 -3.63 -2.00
N ASP A 168 4.81 -4.55 -1.03
CA ASP A 168 3.65 -5.40 -0.68
C ASP A 168 2.59 -4.61 0.12
N TYR A 169 2.98 -3.41 0.60
CA TYR A 169 2.11 -2.27 0.85
C TYR A 169 1.85 -1.40 -0.40
N ARG A 170 2.12 -1.91 -1.61
CA ARG A 170 1.72 -1.45 -2.96
C ARG A 170 1.79 0.06 -3.25
N SER A 171 2.95 0.48 -3.79
CA SER A 171 3.09 1.56 -4.78
C SER A 171 2.33 1.24 -6.08
N TYR A 172 1.01 1.33 -6.06
CA TYR A 172 0.31 1.80 -7.25
C TYR A 172 0.50 3.31 -7.29
N ALA A 173 0.82 3.89 -8.46
CA ALA A 173 0.78 5.33 -8.60
C ALA A 173 -0.61 5.83 -8.17
N LEU A 174 -0.69 6.44 -7.00
CA LEU A 174 -1.92 6.94 -6.42
C LEU A 174 -2.30 8.25 -7.13
N PRO A 175 -3.59 8.49 -7.45
CA PRO A 175 -4.72 7.58 -7.33
C PRO A 175 -4.86 6.63 -8.54
N TYR A 176 -5.03 5.31 -8.30
CA TYR A 176 -5.24 4.31 -9.36
C TYR A 176 -6.71 3.85 -9.42
N LYS A 177 -7.33 3.92 -10.61
CA LYS A 177 -8.73 3.55 -10.85
C LYS A 177 -8.82 2.12 -11.41
N ALA A 178 -9.26 1.17 -10.58
CA ALA A 178 -9.47 -0.22 -10.99
C ALA A 178 -10.95 -0.47 -11.34
N GLY A 179 -11.27 -0.49 -12.64
CA GLY A 179 -12.65 -0.55 -13.11
C GLY A 179 -13.47 0.72 -12.81
N PHE A 180 -14.74 0.77 -13.21
CA PHE A 180 -15.54 2.01 -13.14
C PHE A 180 -15.86 2.49 -11.72
N SER A 181 -15.74 1.64 -10.69
CA SER A 181 -16.30 1.93 -9.36
C SER A 181 -15.36 1.80 -8.17
N TRP A 182 -14.13 1.29 -8.33
CA TRP A 182 -13.12 1.28 -7.26
C TRP A 182 -11.99 2.26 -7.55
N LEU A 183 -11.51 2.91 -6.49
CA LEU A 183 -10.37 3.82 -6.50
C LEU A 183 -9.48 3.50 -5.30
N LEU A 184 -8.19 3.23 -5.53
CA LEU A 184 -7.22 3.20 -4.45
C LEU A 184 -6.63 4.61 -4.32
N GLU A 185 -7.09 5.37 -3.33
CA GLU A 185 -6.67 6.76 -3.12
C GLU A 185 -5.35 6.85 -2.37
N LYS A 186 -5.12 5.93 -1.43
CA LYS A 186 -3.86 5.78 -0.68
C LYS A 186 -3.54 4.31 -0.46
N GLU A 187 -2.31 3.99 -0.05
CA GLU A 187 -1.92 2.62 0.32
C GLU A 187 -2.88 2.03 1.36
N ASN A 188 -3.33 2.84 2.32
CA ASN A 188 -4.26 2.43 3.35
C ASN A 188 -5.72 2.80 3.06
N LEU A 189 -6.08 3.41 1.92
CA LEU A 189 -7.45 3.86 1.64
C LEU A 189 -7.96 3.43 0.27
N ALA A 190 -8.96 2.55 0.27
CA ALA A 190 -9.73 2.19 -0.91
C ALA A 190 -11.15 2.79 -0.84
N VAL A 191 -11.63 3.26 -1.99
CA VAL A 191 -12.94 3.91 -2.13
C VAL A 191 -13.77 3.15 -3.15
N LYS A 192 -14.99 2.82 -2.74
CA LYS A 192 -15.99 2.19 -3.60
C LYS A 192 -17.13 3.15 -3.86
N LYS A 193 -17.30 3.56 -5.12
CA LYS A 193 -18.51 4.24 -5.59
C LYS A 193 -19.69 3.28 -5.50
N VAL A 194 -20.81 3.73 -4.92
CA VAL A 194 -21.98 2.88 -4.67
C VAL A 194 -22.57 2.41 -6.00
N ASP A 195 -22.76 1.10 -6.14
CA ASP A 195 -23.45 0.46 -7.27
C ASP A 195 -24.72 -0.27 -6.80
N LYS A 196 -25.52 -0.74 -7.77
CA LYS A 196 -26.76 -1.48 -7.48
C LYS A 196 -26.50 -2.72 -6.62
N THR A 197 -25.43 -3.47 -6.90
CA THR A 197 -25.10 -4.69 -6.18
C THR A 197 -24.84 -4.42 -4.69
N LEU A 198 -24.07 -3.37 -4.39
CA LEU A 198 -23.77 -2.95 -3.03
C LEU A 198 -25.03 -2.50 -2.30
N LYS A 199 -25.84 -1.63 -2.94
CA LYS A 199 -27.07 -1.08 -2.38
C LYS A 199 -28.12 -2.16 -2.11
N GLU A 200 -28.38 -3.01 -3.10
CA GLU A 200 -29.50 -3.97 -3.08
C GLU A 200 -29.09 -5.28 -2.42
N GLN A 201 -27.94 -5.83 -2.78
CA GLN A 201 -27.54 -7.20 -2.41
C GLN A 201 -26.56 -7.26 -1.23
N GLY A 202 -25.99 -6.13 -0.81
CA GLY A 202 -25.06 -6.08 0.33
C GLY A 202 -23.74 -6.81 0.07
N TRP A 203 -23.27 -6.85 -1.16
CA TRP A 203 -21.94 -7.33 -1.51
C TRP A 203 -21.37 -6.54 -2.67
N THR A 204 -20.06 -6.63 -2.87
CA THR A 204 -19.41 -5.95 -3.99
C THR A 204 -18.32 -6.84 -4.60
N GLY A 205 -18.16 -6.75 -5.92
CA GLY A 205 -17.05 -7.38 -6.62
C GLY A 205 -15.77 -6.57 -6.39
N ILE A 206 -14.67 -7.25 -6.10
CA ILE A 206 -13.35 -6.63 -5.99
C ILE A 206 -12.55 -6.98 -7.26
N PRO A 207 -12.06 -5.97 -8.01
CA PRO A 207 -11.14 -6.18 -9.12
C PRO A 207 -9.82 -6.82 -8.67
N GLN A 208 -9.14 -7.53 -9.57
CA GLN A 208 -7.86 -8.20 -9.26
C GLN A 208 -6.78 -7.21 -8.78
N GLU A 209 -6.84 -5.98 -9.25
CA GLU A 209 -5.91 -4.91 -8.92
C GLU A 209 -6.09 -4.44 -7.47
N ILE A 210 -7.32 -4.51 -6.94
CA ILE A 210 -7.68 -4.07 -5.59
C ILE A 210 -7.62 -5.21 -4.57
N VAL A 211 -7.74 -6.47 -4.99
CA VAL A 211 -7.93 -7.59 -4.05
C VAL A 211 -6.85 -7.70 -2.97
N SER A 212 -5.59 -7.38 -3.29
CA SER A 212 -4.52 -7.41 -2.30
C SER A 212 -4.73 -6.43 -1.15
N PHE A 213 -5.41 -5.29 -1.41
CA PHE A 213 -5.70 -4.29 -0.39
C PHE A 213 -6.45 -4.95 0.77
N PHE A 214 -7.33 -5.90 0.45
CA PHE A 214 -8.14 -6.62 1.41
C PHE A 214 -7.45 -7.85 1.99
N VAL A 215 -6.70 -8.63 1.19
CA VAL A 215 -6.26 -9.98 1.59
C VAL A 215 -4.77 -10.28 1.38
N GLY A 216 -3.98 -9.31 0.93
CA GLY A 216 -2.54 -9.41 0.65
C GLY A 216 -2.24 -9.93 -0.76
N SER A 217 -2.90 -11.00 -1.19
CA SER A 217 -2.75 -11.55 -2.54
C SER A 217 -4.04 -12.16 -3.09
N PRO A 218 -4.20 -12.28 -4.41
CA PRO A 218 -5.37 -12.92 -4.99
C PRO A 218 -5.55 -14.35 -4.48
N LEU A 219 -6.72 -14.63 -3.90
CA LEU A 219 -7.05 -15.98 -3.43
C LEU A 219 -7.01 -17.03 -4.56
N LYS A 220 -6.80 -18.31 -4.22
CA LYS A 220 -6.96 -19.44 -5.18
C LYS A 220 -8.42 -19.55 -5.67
N LYS A 221 -8.66 -20.19 -6.81
CA LYS A 221 -10.03 -20.38 -7.35
C LYS A 221 -10.90 -21.08 -6.31
N ASN A 222 -12.11 -20.55 -6.07
CA ASN A 222 -13.06 -21.01 -5.05
C ASN A 222 -12.61 -20.85 -3.59
N ALA A 223 -11.43 -20.30 -3.32
CA ALA A 223 -10.97 -20.06 -1.96
C ALA A 223 -11.66 -18.85 -1.33
N GLU A 224 -11.75 -18.87 -0.01
CA GLU A 224 -12.38 -17.86 0.83
C GLU A 224 -11.48 -17.55 2.01
N THR A 225 -11.50 -16.29 2.46
CA THR A 225 -10.81 -15.87 3.68
C THR A 225 -11.61 -14.78 4.38
N THR A 226 -11.24 -14.42 5.60
CA THR A 226 -11.95 -13.43 6.40
C THR A 226 -11.21 -12.10 6.50
N VAL A 227 -11.99 -11.04 6.64
CA VAL A 227 -11.53 -9.69 6.99
C VAL A 227 -12.41 -9.14 8.11
N THR A 228 -11.86 -8.26 8.93
CA THR A 228 -12.58 -7.59 10.02
C THR A 228 -12.91 -6.17 9.60
N LEU A 229 -14.19 -5.81 9.70
CA LEU A 229 -14.69 -4.47 9.41
C LEU A 229 -15.11 -3.78 10.71
N CYS A 230 -14.52 -2.63 11.01
CA CYS A 230 -14.98 -1.75 12.07
C CYS A 230 -15.94 -0.72 11.50
N VAL A 231 -17.21 -0.80 11.88
CA VAL A 231 -18.27 0.14 11.48
C VAL A 231 -18.83 0.78 12.72
N ASP A 232 -18.74 2.10 12.81
CA ASP A 232 -19.25 2.86 13.95
C ASP A 232 -18.72 2.36 15.32
N GLY A 233 -17.44 1.96 15.35
CA GLY A 233 -16.76 1.43 16.55
C GLY A 233 -17.09 -0.02 16.89
N LYS A 234 -17.86 -0.73 16.06
CA LYS A 234 -18.19 -2.15 16.26
C LYS A 234 -17.52 -3.02 15.20
N GLU A 235 -17.01 -4.17 15.62
CA GLU A 235 -16.29 -5.10 14.76
C GLU A 235 -17.21 -6.17 14.16
N TYR A 236 -16.99 -6.45 12.88
CA TYR A 236 -17.75 -7.42 12.11
C TYR A 236 -16.80 -8.26 11.26
N VAL A 237 -16.78 -9.57 11.50
CA VAL A 237 -16.02 -10.50 10.65
C VAL A 237 -16.86 -10.87 9.43
N THR A 238 -16.31 -10.61 8.24
CA THR A 238 -16.92 -10.95 6.95
C THR A 238 -15.94 -11.71 6.05
N SER A 239 -16.40 -12.19 4.90
CA SER A 239 -15.58 -12.98 3.99
C SER A 239 -15.30 -12.28 2.66
N VAL A 240 -14.11 -12.60 2.13
CA VAL A 240 -13.67 -12.34 0.77
C VAL A 240 -13.52 -13.69 0.07
N LYS A 241 -14.25 -13.89 -1.03
CA LYS A 241 -14.25 -15.16 -1.77
C LYS A 241 -13.90 -14.95 -3.23
N ARG A 242 -13.06 -15.82 -3.80
CA ARG A 242 -12.84 -15.86 -5.25
C ARG A 242 -13.90 -16.71 -5.91
N ARG A 243 -14.67 -16.10 -6.81
CA ARG A 243 -15.73 -16.73 -7.58
C ARG A 243 -15.15 -17.63 -8.68
N PRO A 244 -15.94 -18.59 -9.21
CA PRO A 244 -15.52 -19.45 -10.32
C PRO A 244 -15.11 -18.69 -11.60
N ASP A 245 -15.70 -17.51 -11.82
CA ASP A 245 -15.39 -16.58 -12.93
C ASP A 245 -14.07 -15.82 -12.76
N GLY A 246 -13.34 -16.06 -11.67
CA GLY A 246 -12.03 -15.48 -11.39
C GLY A 246 -12.06 -14.17 -10.61
N ARG A 247 -13.22 -13.51 -10.43
CA ARG A 247 -13.36 -12.25 -9.67
C ARG A 247 -13.52 -12.51 -8.17
N HIS A 248 -13.13 -11.54 -7.35
CA HIS A 248 -13.33 -11.62 -5.90
C HIS A 248 -14.63 -10.92 -5.50
N LYS A 249 -15.21 -11.37 -4.40
CA LYS A 249 -16.43 -10.82 -3.81
C LYS A 249 -16.17 -10.53 -2.34
N LEU A 250 -16.46 -9.31 -1.91
CA LEU A 250 -16.52 -8.92 -0.50
C LEU A 250 -17.98 -8.91 -0.05
N ALA A 251 -18.30 -9.68 0.98
CA ALA A 251 -19.62 -9.66 1.60
C ALA A 251 -19.72 -8.48 2.60
N LEU A 252 -20.81 -7.72 2.53
CA LEU A 252 -21.12 -6.59 3.43
C LEU A 252 -22.52 -6.72 4.03
N THR A 253 -23.17 -7.88 3.87
CA THR A 253 -24.54 -8.15 4.32
C THR A 253 -24.69 -7.91 5.83
N LYS A 254 -23.70 -8.32 6.62
CA LYS A 254 -23.67 -8.13 8.09
C LYS A 254 -23.62 -6.66 8.53
N VAL A 255 -23.09 -5.78 7.68
CA VAL A 255 -22.90 -4.35 7.98
C VAL A 255 -23.82 -3.44 7.16
N LYS A 256 -24.67 -4.00 6.30
CA LYS A 256 -25.52 -3.26 5.35
C LYS A 256 -26.41 -2.21 6.02
N SER A 257 -27.08 -2.58 7.11
CA SER A 257 -27.95 -1.68 7.87
C SER A 257 -27.16 -0.61 8.61
N LYS A 258 -26.01 -0.98 9.20
CA LYS A 258 -25.12 -0.04 9.91
C LYS A 258 -24.50 1.00 9.00
N LEU A 259 -24.19 0.64 7.76
CA LEU A 259 -23.68 1.54 6.73
C LEU A 259 -24.79 2.31 5.99
N LYS A 260 -26.07 2.17 6.40
CA LYS A 260 -27.24 2.80 5.76
C LYS A 260 -27.32 2.57 4.25
N MET A 261 -26.85 1.42 3.76
CA MET A 261 -26.63 1.19 2.33
C MET A 261 -27.86 1.40 1.44
N SER A 262 -29.06 1.08 1.95
CA SER A 262 -30.33 1.29 1.22
C SER A 262 -30.63 2.76 0.91
N HIS A 263 -30.11 3.68 1.71
CA HIS A 263 -30.33 5.12 1.57
C HIS A 263 -29.28 5.80 0.68
N LEU A 264 -28.21 5.08 0.32
CA LEU A 264 -27.16 5.62 -0.53
C LEU A 264 -27.62 5.76 -1.98
N ILE A 265 -27.07 6.76 -2.66
CA ILE A 265 -27.35 7.12 -4.04
C ILE A 265 -26.32 6.42 -4.94
N VAL A 266 -26.82 5.58 -5.85
CA VAL A 266 -25.99 4.88 -6.84
C VAL A 266 -25.27 5.91 -7.71
N ASP A 267 -24.02 5.59 -8.05
CA ASP A 267 -23.15 6.42 -8.87
C ASP A 267 -22.84 7.83 -8.32
N THR A 268 -23.13 8.09 -7.06
CA THR A 268 -22.79 9.37 -6.42
C THR A 268 -22.08 9.13 -5.10
N ASP A 269 -22.70 8.34 -4.23
CA ASP A 269 -22.23 8.12 -2.88
C ASP A 269 -21.04 7.14 -2.85
N LYS A 270 -20.29 7.17 -1.75
CA LYS A 270 -19.04 6.42 -1.58
C LYS A 270 -19.07 5.59 -0.30
N VAL A 271 -18.41 4.43 -0.37
CA VAL A 271 -18.05 3.61 0.78
C VAL A 271 -16.53 3.58 0.85
N TRP A 272 -15.98 4.00 1.98
CA TRP A 272 -14.56 4.01 2.24
C TRP A 272 -14.15 2.80 3.04
N PHE A 273 -12.98 2.26 2.70
CA PHE A 273 -12.31 1.18 3.39
C PHE A 273 -10.91 1.69 3.74
N GLU A 274 -10.71 2.04 5.01
CA GLU A 274 -9.44 2.52 5.52
C GLU A 274 -8.77 1.43 6.37
N ARG A 275 -7.60 0.98 5.95
CA ARG A 275 -6.86 -0.12 6.57
C ARG A 275 -6.20 0.34 7.87
N ASP A 276 -6.35 -0.45 8.91
CA ASP A 276 -5.52 -0.32 10.11
C ASP A 276 -4.13 -0.90 9.81
N ILE A 277 -3.09 -0.08 9.97
CA ILE A 277 -1.71 -0.46 9.64
C ILE A 277 -1.11 -1.46 10.64
N GLU A 278 -1.61 -1.48 11.88
CA GLU A 278 -1.13 -2.37 12.93
C GLU A 278 -1.87 -3.71 12.92
N LYS A 279 -3.11 -3.73 12.42
CA LYS A 279 -3.96 -4.93 12.40
C LYS A 279 -4.14 -5.50 11.00
N ARG A 280 -3.64 -6.72 10.82
CA ARG A 280 -3.79 -7.47 9.57
C ARG A 280 -5.26 -7.69 9.20
N ARG A 281 -5.63 -7.33 7.97
CA ARG A 281 -6.99 -7.50 7.39
C ARG A 281 -8.10 -6.83 8.20
N TYR A 282 -7.77 -5.71 8.82
CA TYR A 282 -8.70 -4.89 9.59
C TYR A 282 -8.97 -3.57 8.87
N PHE A 283 -10.23 -3.21 8.72
CA PHE A 283 -10.65 -2.03 7.96
C PHE A 283 -11.70 -1.24 8.72
N TYR A 284 -11.48 0.06 8.88
CA TYR A 284 -12.53 1.01 9.20
C TYR A 284 -13.37 1.23 7.96
N VAL A 285 -14.68 1.02 8.09
CA VAL A 285 -15.63 1.16 6.97
C VAL A 285 -16.70 2.17 7.31
N TYR A 286 -16.84 3.15 6.44
CA TYR A 286 -17.72 4.28 6.63
C TYR A 286 -18.28 4.76 5.28
N THR A 287 -19.37 5.51 5.31
CA THR A 287 -20.09 5.93 4.09
C THR A 287 -20.28 7.42 4.03
N TYR A 288 -20.18 7.94 2.81
CA TYR A 288 -20.44 9.34 2.54
C TYR A 288 -21.49 9.47 1.46
N SER A 289 -22.51 10.25 1.81
CA SER A 289 -23.59 10.64 0.95
C SER A 289 -23.62 12.15 0.81
N ILE A 290 -23.96 12.62 -0.39
CA ILE A 290 -24.28 14.03 -0.62
C ILE A 290 -25.49 14.49 0.22
N LYS A 291 -26.28 13.55 0.75
CA LYS A 291 -27.27 13.81 1.80
C LYS A 291 -26.66 13.45 3.16
N PRO A 292 -26.18 14.42 3.97
CA PRO A 292 -25.41 14.13 5.18
C PRO A 292 -26.11 13.19 6.17
N SER A 293 -27.44 13.23 6.24
CA SER A 293 -28.25 12.33 7.09
C SER A 293 -28.12 10.83 6.74
N ASN A 294 -27.71 10.52 5.51
CA ASN A 294 -27.47 9.16 5.03
C ASN A 294 -26.02 8.69 5.23
N SER A 295 -25.10 9.61 5.52
CA SER A 295 -23.71 9.29 5.79
C SER A 295 -23.56 8.54 7.12
N VAL A 296 -22.50 7.75 7.20
CA VAL A 296 -22.02 7.09 8.42
C VAL A 296 -20.56 7.47 8.56
N PRO A 297 -20.22 8.50 9.36
CA PRO A 297 -18.84 8.95 9.53
C PRO A 297 -18.00 7.91 10.27
N PRO A 298 -16.67 7.90 10.07
CA PRO A 298 -15.78 7.11 10.90
C PRO A 298 -15.79 7.61 12.34
N LYS A 299 -15.68 6.70 13.30
CA LYS A 299 -15.36 7.05 14.69
C LYS A 299 -13.84 6.93 14.89
N PRO A 300 -13.12 8.05 15.13
CA PRO A 300 -11.71 7.98 15.48
C PRO A 300 -11.52 7.13 16.73
N SER A 301 -10.52 6.25 16.75
CA SER A 301 -10.18 5.59 18.01
C SER A 301 -9.57 6.63 18.96
N LEU A 302 -10.02 6.67 20.21
CA LEU A 302 -9.54 7.59 21.27
C LEU A 302 -8.05 7.37 21.65
N LYS A 303 -7.31 6.48 20.98
CA LYS A 303 -5.89 6.23 21.22
C LYS A 303 -5.01 7.16 20.38
N SER A 304 -4.99 8.44 20.75
CA SER A 304 -3.83 9.32 20.50
C SER A 304 -3.83 10.43 21.54
N LYS A 305 -3.41 10.10 22.76
CA LYS A 305 -2.80 11.13 23.62
C LYS A 305 -1.41 11.39 23.02
N PRO A 306 -1.03 12.64 22.68
CA PRO A 306 0.33 12.96 22.34
C PRO A 306 1.18 12.85 23.62
N GLY A 307 1.73 11.66 23.86
CA GLY A 307 2.56 11.34 25.01
C GLY A 307 4.03 11.27 24.61
N SER A 308 4.81 12.24 25.07
CA SER A 308 6.28 12.30 25.11
C SER A 308 7.04 12.18 23.78
N THR A 309 7.50 13.34 23.32
CA THR A 309 8.80 13.60 22.67
C THR A 309 9.68 12.39 22.37
N THR A 310 9.50 11.82 21.17
CA THR A 310 10.59 11.29 20.36
C THR A 310 10.37 11.75 18.92
N ARG A 311 11.45 12.04 18.19
CA ARG A 311 11.46 12.77 16.91
C ARG A 311 10.42 12.28 15.89
N LYS A 312 9.51 13.20 15.51
CA LYS A 312 8.81 13.36 14.23
C LYS A 312 8.94 12.19 13.22
N THR A 313 7.85 11.43 13.06
CA THR A 313 7.38 10.97 11.75
C THR A 313 5.87 11.27 11.62
N ASN A 314 5.47 11.74 10.44
CA ASN A 314 4.12 12.14 10.02
C ASN A 314 3.11 10.96 9.95
N SER A 315 3.19 9.95 10.83
CA SER A 315 2.56 8.64 10.62
C SER A 315 1.48 8.26 11.64
N GLU A 316 0.98 9.19 12.45
CA GLU A 316 -0.32 9.00 13.11
C GLU A 316 -1.42 9.37 12.11
N ALA A 317 -1.70 8.47 11.16
CA ALA A 317 -2.76 8.67 10.18
C ALA A 317 -4.12 8.82 10.91
N ARG A 318 -4.67 10.03 10.89
CA ARG A 318 -6.00 10.32 11.46
C ARG A 318 -7.06 9.66 10.58
N ILE A 319 -7.67 8.59 11.08
CA ILE A 319 -8.77 7.89 10.40
C ILE A 319 -9.85 8.91 10.04
N GLY A 320 -10.30 8.89 8.78
CA GLY A 320 -11.39 9.76 8.31
C GLY A 320 -10.96 11.15 7.84
N GLN A 321 -9.67 11.43 7.67
CA GLN A 321 -9.23 12.72 7.11
C GLN A 321 -9.83 12.98 5.72
N ASP A 322 -9.90 11.97 4.85
CA ASP A 322 -10.49 12.10 3.51
C ASP A 322 -12.01 12.23 3.55
N TYR A 323 -12.67 11.62 4.56
CA TYR A 323 -14.08 11.88 4.85
C TYR A 323 -14.31 13.34 5.19
N PHE A 324 -13.54 13.89 6.15
CA PHE A 324 -13.66 15.28 6.57
C PHE A 324 -13.45 16.23 5.40
N LYS A 325 -12.40 16.02 4.59
CA LYS A 325 -12.14 16.82 3.40
C LYS A 325 -13.29 16.77 2.39
N ALA A 326 -13.90 15.60 2.17
CA ALA A 326 -15.08 15.49 1.29
C ALA A 326 -16.28 16.27 1.85
N ALA A 327 -16.52 16.21 3.17
CA ALA A 327 -17.57 16.98 3.83
C ALA A 327 -17.34 18.50 3.70
N VAL A 328 -16.11 18.96 3.96
CA VAL A 328 -15.71 20.38 3.80
C VAL A 328 -15.85 20.82 2.33
N SER A 329 -15.44 19.96 1.39
CA SER A 329 -15.55 20.26 -0.03
C SER A 329 -16.99 20.47 -0.47
N GLU A 330 -17.94 19.68 0.02
CA GLU A 330 -19.35 19.87 -0.29
C GLU A 330 -19.89 21.20 0.25
N VAL A 331 -19.59 21.53 1.51
CA VAL A 331 -19.97 22.82 2.13
C VAL A 331 -19.37 23.99 1.36
N CYS A 332 -18.11 23.87 0.92
CA CYS A 332 -17.38 24.90 0.18
C CYS A 332 -17.60 24.85 -1.35
N LYS A 333 -18.52 24.03 -1.85
CA LYS A 333 -18.85 23.87 -3.29
C LYS A 333 -17.62 23.52 -4.15
N GLY A 334 -16.70 22.74 -3.61
CA GLY A 334 -15.50 22.24 -4.27
C GLY A 334 -14.52 23.35 -4.69
N ARG A 335 -14.51 24.49 -4.00
CA ARG A 335 -13.63 25.62 -4.30
C ARG A 335 -12.94 26.14 -3.05
N CYS A 336 -11.74 26.68 -3.24
CA CYS A 336 -11.08 27.45 -2.19
C CYS A 336 -11.94 28.67 -1.86
N VAL A 337 -12.31 28.84 -0.59
CA VAL A 337 -13.19 29.96 -0.18
C VAL A 337 -12.52 31.32 -0.40
N VAL A 338 -11.19 31.40 -0.29
CA VAL A 338 -10.43 32.64 -0.48
C VAL A 338 -10.11 32.89 -1.96
N THR A 339 -9.43 31.98 -2.65
CA THR A 339 -8.99 32.22 -4.05
C THR A 339 -10.08 31.93 -5.08
N GLY A 340 -11.10 31.14 -4.74
CA GLY A 340 -12.12 30.68 -5.69
C GLY A 340 -11.66 29.55 -6.62
N VAL A 341 -10.40 29.12 -6.54
CA VAL A 341 -9.84 28.00 -7.30
C VAL A 341 -10.70 26.76 -7.08
N LYS A 342 -11.12 26.12 -8.16
CA LYS A 342 -11.86 24.85 -8.12
C LYS A 342 -10.90 23.70 -7.83
N ASP A 343 -11.30 22.79 -6.97
CA ASP A 343 -10.52 21.59 -6.73
C ASP A 343 -10.47 20.70 -7.98
N GLN A 344 -9.41 19.90 -8.09
CA GLN A 344 -9.17 19.02 -9.23
C GLN A 344 -8.87 17.59 -8.78
N THR A 345 -8.60 16.70 -9.73
CA THR A 345 -8.16 15.32 -9.43
C THR A 345 -6.83 15.09 -10.15
N PRO A 346 -5.70 14.89 -9.43
CA PRO A 346 -5.56 14.85 -7.97
C PRO A 346 -5.82 16.19 -7.28
N SER A 347 -6.39 16.16 -6.08
CA SER A 347 -6.78 17.37 -5.35
C SER A 347 -5.58 18.22 -4.95
N ILE A 348 -5.73 19.54 -5.11
CA ILE A 348 -4.72 20.55 -4.75
C ILE A 348 -5.13 21.39 -3.56
N LEU A 349 -6.38 21.25 -3.11
CA LEU A 349 -6.92 21.98 -1.98
C LEU A 349 -6.85 21.18 -0.70
N ILE A 350 -6.82 21.89 0.42
CA ILE A 350 -6.74 21.33 1.77
C ILE A 350 -8.06 21.60 2.47
N GLY A 351 -8.66 20.56 3.07
CA GLY A 351 -9.74 20.74 4.03
C GLY A 351 -9.14 21.08 5.38
N SER A 352 -9.04 22.37 5.70
CA SER A 352 -8.48 22.85 6.96
C SER A 352 -9.55 22.87 8.04
N HIS A 353 -9.27 22.30 9.21
CA HIS A 353 -10.14 22.44 10.38
C HIS A 353 -10.17 23.91 10.86
N THR A 354 -11.36 24.39 11.21
CA THR A 354 -11.54 25.73 11.81
C THR A 354 -11.32 25.66 13.33
N LYS A 355 -12.07 24.80 14.02
CA LYS A 355 -11.77 24.36 15.39
C LYS A 355 -10.90 23.11 15.29
N SER A 356 -9.72 23.16 15.92
CA SER A 356 -8.70 22.14 15.73
C SER A 356 -9.18 20.75 16.15
N TRP A 357 -8.63 19.72 15.51
CA TRP A 357 -8.94 18.32 15.82
C TRP A 357 -8.80 17.97 17.31
N ALA A 358 -7.82 18.58 17.99
CA ALA A 358 -7.54 18.34 19.41
C ALA A 358 -8.62 18.93 20.33
N ASP A 359 -9.24 20.05 19.93
CA ASP A 359 -10.29 20.72 20.71
C ASP A 359 -11.70 20.22 20.34
N SER A 360 -11.81 19.49 19.23
CA SER A 360 -13.08 18.99 18.70
C SER A 360 -13.48 17.64 19.31
N ASN A 361 -14.78 17.47 19.55
CA ASN A 361 -15.38 16.17 19.82
C ASN A 361 -15.51 15.33 18.53
N ASP A 362 -15.92 14.06 18.64
CA ASP A 362 -15.97 13.14 17.50
C ASP A 362 -16.93 13.56 16.38
N GLU A 363 -18.04 14.23 16.71
CA GLU A 363 -18.97 14.77 15.71
C GLU A 363 -18.35 15.98 15.00
N GLU A 364 -17.75 16.90 15.76
CA GLU A 364 -17.10 18.10 15.24
C GLU A 364 -15.88 17.78 14.36
N ARG A 365 -15.17 16.67 14.63
CA ARG A 365 -14.01 16.22 13.83
C ARG A 365 -14.41 15.83 12.41
N MET A 366 -15.65 15.40 12.22
CA MET A 366 -16.19 14.91 10.95
C MET A 366 -17.18 15.88 10.30
N ASP A 367 -17.53 16.97 10.97
CA ASP A 367 -18.45 17.98 10.44
C ASP A 367 -17.77 18.85 9.38
N GLY A 368 -18.29 18.83 8.15
CA GLY A 368 -17.80 19.68 7.05
C GLY A 368 -17.91 21.17 7.32
N HIS A 369 -18.77 21.61 8.25
CA HIS A 369 -18.84 23.01 8.67
C HIS A 369 -17.69 23.40 9.62
N ASN A 370 -17.03 22.43 10.25
CA ASN A 370 -15.83 22.67 11.05
C ASN A 370 -14.56 22.79 10.18
N GLY A 371 -14.71 23.26 8.95
CA GLY A 371 -13.57 23.48 8.09
C GLY A 371 -13.86 24.39 6.91
N LEU A 372 -12.76 24.76 6.27
CA LEU A 372 -12.72 25.52 5.04
C LEU A 372 -11.87 24.77 4.01
N LEU A 373 -12.31 24.80 2.76
CA LEU A 373 -11.47 24.34 1.65
C LEU A 373 -10.54 25.48 1.27
N LEU A 374 -9.22 25.28 1.40
CA LEU A 374 -8.20 26.32 1.26
C LEU A 374 -7.10 25.90 0.29
N ALA A 375 -6.52 26.87 -0.40
CA ALA A 375 -5.29 26.64 -1.16
C ALA A 375 -4.10 26.48 -0.18
N PRO A 376 -3.04 25.73 -0.55
CA PRO A 376 -1.99 25.33 0.41
C PRO A 376 -1.31 26.50 1.14
N HIS A 377 -1.08 27.61 0.44
CA HIS A 377 -0.46 28.80 0.99
C HIS A 377 -1.39 29.56 1.97
N ILE A 378 -2.71 29.50 1.75
CA ILE A 378 -3.70 30.12 2.65
C ILE A 378 -3.95 29.25 3.87
N ASP A 379 -4.06 27.93 3.68
CA ASP A 379 -4.10 26.94 4.76
C ASP A 379 -2.95 27.17 5.74
N LYS A 380 -1.74 27.38 5.23
CA LYS A 380 -0.56 27.65 6.04
C LYS A 380 -0.68 28.88 6.95
N LEU A 381 -1.29 29.94 6.44
CA LEU A 381 -1.53 31.17 7.21
C LEU A 381 -2.64 30.96 8.23
N PHE A 382 -3.71 30.27 7.83
CA PHE A 382 -4.89 30.03 8.66
C PHE A 382 -4.58 29.09 9.84
N ASP A 383 -3.98 27.93 9.60
CA ASP A 383 -3.60 26.94 10.62
C ASP A 383 -2.63 27.51 11.67
N ARG A 384 -1.77 28.45 11.25
CA ARG A 384 -0.85 29.18 12.16
C ARG A 384 -1.49 30.36 12.89
N HIS A 385 -2.74 30.67 12.58
CA HIS A 385 -3.45 31.86 13.03
C HIS A 385 -2.73 33.17 12.67
N LEU A 386 -2.07 33.21 11.51
CA LEU A 386 -1.56 34.44 10.89
C LEU A 386 -2.67 35.19 10.15
N ILE A 387 -3.72 34.48 9.75
CA ILE A 387 -4.99 35.05 9.29
C ILE A 387 -6.16 34.39 10.02
N SER A 388 -7.30 35.08 10.07
CA SER A 388 -8.60 34.55 10.54
C SER A 388 -9.74 35.26 9.78
N PHE A 389 -11.00 35.02 10.14
CA PHE A 389 -12.15 35.68 9.50
C PHE A 389 -13.11 36.26 10.53
N SER A 390 -13.52 37.52 10.32
CA SER A 390 -14.46 38.24 11.16
C SER A 390 -15.88 37.67 11.09
N GLU A 391 -16.77 38.16 11.95
CA GLU A 391 -18.20 37.79 11.90
C GLU A 391 -18.88 38.25 10.62
N SER A 392 -18.39 39.34 10.02
CA SER A 392 -18.84 39.80 8.72
C SER A 392 -18.15 39.08 7.56
N GLY A 393 -17.25 38.12 7.82
CA GLY A 393 -16.57 37.33 6.79
C GLY A 393 -15.35 37.99 6.16
N TYR A 394 -14.87 39.13 6.68
CA TYR A 394 -13.64 39.77 6.21
C TYR A 394 -12.40 39.12 6.82
N MET A 395 -11.29 39.10 6.07
CA MET A 395 -10.03 38.57 6.56
C MET A 395 -9.47 39.45 7.68
N LEU A 396 -9.06 38.80 8.77
CA LEU A 396 -8.29 39.41 9.84
C LEU A 396 -6.83 39.01 9.62
N VAL A 397 -5.92 39.98 9.66
CA VAL A 397 -4.48 39.77 9.43
C VAL A 397 -3.73 40.00 10.73
N SER A 398 -2.85 39.06 11.09
CA SER A 398 -2.02 39.16 12.29
C SER A 398 -0.95 40.24 12.13
N LYS A 399 -0.64 40.97 13.21
CA LYS A 399 0.51 41.89 13.25
C LYS A 399 1.86 41.19 13.01
N ASN A 400 1.90 39.86 13.18
CA ASN A 400 3.09 39.03 12.97
C ASN A 400 3.22 38.53 11.52
N LEU A 401 2.33 38.95 10.62
CA LEU A 401 2.41 38.66 9.19
C LEU A 401 2.74 39.96 8.43
N ASP A 402 3.85 39.94 7.71
CA ASP A 402 4.21 41.04 6.80
C ASP A 402 3.18 41.12 5.66
N GLU A 403 2.57 42.30 5.48
CA GLU A 403 1.54 42.53 4.46
C GLU A 403 2.05 42.26 3.03
N SER A 404 3.35 42.41 2.78
CA SER A 404 3.97 42.09 1.49
C SER A 404 3.77 40.62 1.09
N VAL A 405 3.59 39.71 2.05
CA VAL A 405 3.29 38.30 1.80
C VAL A 405 1.93 38.14 1.11
N LEU A 406 0.92 38.89 1.57
CA LEU A 406 -0.43 38.83 0.98
C LEU A 406 -0.39 39.32 -0.47
N LEU A 407 0.34 40.41 -0.72
CA LEU A 407 0.51 40.95 -2.07
C LEU A 407 1.26 39.96 -2.97
N ALA A 408 2.40 39.44 -2.51
CA ALA A 408 3.22 38.50 -3.28
C ALA A 408 2.49 37.19 -3.62
N TRP A 409 1.56 36.76 -2.77
CA TRP A 409 0.74 35.57 -3.00
C TRP A 409 -0.61 35.86 -3.65
N GLY A 410 -0.90 37.12 -3.99
CA GLY A 410 -2.15 37.51 -4.64
C GLY A 410 -3.40 37.31 -3.77
N ILE A 411 -3.26 37.44 -2.44
CA ILE A 411 -4.36 37.31 -1.48
C ILE A 411 -5.01 38.68 -1.28
N ASN A 412 -6.30 38.79 -1.62
CA ASN A 412 -7.08 40.00 -1.37
C ASN A 412 -7.76 39.96 0.02
N PRO A 413 -7.31 40.75 1.01
CA PRO A 413 -7.88 40.73 2.36
C PRO A 413 -9.30 41.34 2.42
N ASN A 414 -9.65 42.18 1.44
CA ASN A 414 -10.96 42.86 1.38
C ASN A 414 -12.07 41.98 0.80
N LYS A 415 -11.74 40.76 0.36
CA LYS A 415 -12.75 39.82 -0.13
C LYS A 415 -13.55 39.26 1.03
N GLN A 416 -14.84 39.57 1.06
CA GLN A 416 -15.77 38.99 2.02
C GLN A 416 -16.03 37.52 1.70
N LEU A 417 -15.88 36.65 2.71
CA LEU A 417 -16.28 35.25 2.63
C LEU A 417 -17.73 35.07 3.07
N LEU A 418 -18.45 34.19 2.38
CA LEU A 418 -19.77 33.73 2.80
C LEU A 418 -19.61 32.43 3.58
N LEU A 419 -19.67 32.52 4.90
CA LEU A 419 -19.66 31.38 5.80
C LEU A 419 -21.09 31.02 6.20
N THR A 420 -21.36 29.74 6.42
CA THR A 420 -22.64 29.32 7.01
C THR A 420 -22.71 29.72 8.50
N PRO A 421 -23.91 29.78 9.12
CA PRO A 421 -24.03 30.04 10.56
C PRO A 421 -23.17 29.09 11.41
N LYS A 422 -23.17 27.79 11.07
CA LYS A 422 -22.34 26.80 11.79
C LYS A 422 -20.84 26.98 11.57
N GLN A 423 -20.41 27.43 10.39
CA GLN A 423 -19.02 27.83 10.17
C GLN A 423 -18.62 29.04 11.01
N HIS A 424 -19.52 30.01 11.22
CA HIS A 424 -19.28 31.13 12.13
C HIS A 424 -19.09 30.68 13.58
N ASP A 425 -19.85 29.69 14.04
CA ASP A 425 -19.71 29.11 15.38
C ASP A 425 -18.29 28.55 15.58
N TYR A 426 -17.79 27.73 14.64
CA TYR A 426 -16.41 27.24 14.71
C TYR A 426 -15.37 28.35 14.55
N MET A 427 -15.63 29.34 13.68
CA MET A 427 -14.72 30.46 13.45
C MET A 427 -14.55 31.33 14.70
N SER A 428 -15.52 31.35 15.61
CA SER A 428 -15.38 32.03 16.90
C SER A 428 -14.21 31.47 17.74
N PHE A 429 -14.05 30.15 17.77
CA PHE A 429 -12.92 29.48 18.45
C PHE A 429 -11.59 29.82 17.76
N HIS A 430 -11.57 29.82 16.43
CA HIS A 430 -10.38 30.18 15.66
C HIS A 430 -9.98 31.65 15.89
N ARG A 431 -10.94 32.58 15.92
CA ARG A 431 -10.72 33.99 16.25
C ARG A 431 -10.16 34.18 17.66
N ALA A 432 -10.63 33.41 18.65
CA ALA A 432 -10.10 33.48 20.01
C ALA A 432 -8.60 33.14 20.05
N LYS A 433 -8.19 32.00 19.47
CA LYS A 433 -6.78 31.61 19.35
C LYS A 433 -5.94 32.57 18.52
N PHE A 434 -6.53 33.13 17.46
CA PHE A 434 -5.89 34.19 16.65
C PHE A 434 -5.57 35.41 17.51
N ARG A 435 -6.52 35.89 18.34
CA ARG A 435 -6.29 37.04 19.22
C ARG A 435 -5.20 36.76 20.25
N GLU A 436 -5.21 35.57 20.87
CA GLU A 436 -4.19 35.16 21.84
C GLU A 436 -2.76 35.18 21.25
N LYS A 437 -2.60 34.80 19.98
CA LYS A 437 -1.29 34.80 19.30
C LYS A 437 -0.91 36.13 18.63
N CYS A 438 -1.87 37.05 18.50
CA CYS A 438 -1.65 38.39 17.95
C CYS A 438 -1.38 39.43 19.03
N LEU A 439 -1.63 39.13 20.31
CA LEU A 439 -1.07 39.87 21.44
C LEU A 439 0.42 39.57 21.54
#